data_AF-A0A8T4U3D1-F1
#
_entry.id   AF-A0A8T4U3D1-F1
#
_cell.length_a   1.000
_cell.length_b   1.000
_cell.length_c   1.000
_cell.angle_alpha   90.00
_cell.angle_beta   90.00
_cell.angle_gamma   90.00
#
_symmetry.space_group_name_H-M   'P 1'
#
loop_
_entity.id
_entity.type
_entity.pdbx_description
1 polymer ?
#
loop_
_entity_poly.entity_id
_entity_poly.type
_entity_poly.pdbx_seq_one_letter_code
_entity_poly.pdbx_strand_id
1 'polypeptide(L)'
;MDVAGRVVLDGLNLIRKSFVKLDNYKLETAAQKFLSSGKLINLGIEDIDKIWEKNPERLVKYNIKDSELVLEILEKSKIIDLTIQRSLLTGL
;
A
#
# COMPACT_ATOMS: atom_id res chain seq x y z
N MET A 1 -13.05 4.26 -11.09
CA MET A 1 -13.69 5.42 -10.43
C MET A 1 -13.04 6.64 -11.05
N ASP A 2 -13.82 7.51 -11.67
CA ASP A 2 -13.31 8.74 -12.30
C ASP A 2 -13.62 9.91 -11.38
N VAL A 3 -12.60 10.73 -11.10
CA VAL A 3 -12.69 11.89 -10.21
C VAL A 3 -12.11 13.06 -10.98
N ALA A 4 -12.98 13.96 -11.46
CA ALA A 4 -12.58 15.07 -12.31
C ALA A 4 -11.39 15.86 -11.71
N GLY A 5 -10.32 16.02 -12.51
CA GLY A 5 -9.11 16.73 -12.10
C GLY A 5 -8.19 15.94 -11.15
N ARG A 6 -8.47 14.66 -10.86
CA ARG A 6 -7.61 13.80 -10.04
C ARG A 6 -7.38 12.46 -10.74
N VAL A 7 -6.17 11.93 -10.60
CA VAL A 7 -5.83 10.59 -11.06
C VAL A 7 -5.93 9.63 -9.89
N VAL A 8 -6.71 8.57 -10.05
CA VAL A 8 -6.80 7.48 -9.06
C VAL A 8 -5.91 6.34 -9.52
N LEU A 9 -4.80 6.14 -8.80
CA LEU A 9 -3.86 5.07 -9.06
C LEU A 9 -3.97 3.98 -7.98
N ASP A 10 -4.21 2.75 -8.41
CA ASP A 10 -4.14 1.59 -7.52
C ASP A 10 -2.67 1.16 -7.35
N GLY A 11 -2.10 1.46 -6.17
CA GLY A 11 -0.72 1.13 -5.84
C GLY A 11 -0.40 -0.36 -5.94
N LEU A 12 -1.35 -1.25 -5.61
CA LEU A 12 -1.15 -2.69 -5.73
C LEU A 12 -1.04 -3.10 -7.20
N ASN A 13 -1.90 -2.55 -8.05
CA ASN A 13 -1.84 -2.78 -9.49
C ASN A 13 -0.54 -2.23 -10.10
N LEU A 14 -0.09 -1.07 -9.66
CA LEU A 14 1.19 -0.48 -10.10
C LEU A 14 2.37 -1.38 -9.73
N ILE A 15 2.44 -1.88 -8.50
CA ILE A 15 3.50 -2.79 -8.06
C ILE A 15 3.47 -4.11 -8.86
N ARG A 16 2.28 -4.68 -9.12
CA ARG A 16 2.14 -5.91 -9.94
C ARG A 16 2.71 -5.75 -11.36
N LYS A 17 2.55 -4.56 -11.93
CA LYS A 17 3.05 -4.18 -13.27
C LYS A 17 4.49 -3.64 -13.24
N SER A 18 5.09 -3.53 -12.06
CA SER A 18 6.50 -3.18 -11.91
C SER A 18 7.39 -4.38 -12.27
N PHE A 19 8.69 -4.12 -12.37
CA PHE A 19 9.70 -5.17 -12.57
C PHE A 19 10.00 -5.96 -11.28
N VAL A 20 9.50 -5.52 -10.12
CA VAL A 20 9.72 -6.18 -8.83
C VAL A 20 8.58 -7.15 -8.56
N LYS A 21 8.91 -8.45 -8.44
CA LYS A 21 7.96 -9.50 -8.03
C LYS A 21 8.04 -9.72 -6.52
N LEU A 22 6.87 -9.86 -5.90
CA LEU A 22 6.70 -10.21 -4.50
C LEU A 22 6.20 -11.66 -4.39
N ASP A 23 6.57 -12.36 -3.32
CA ASP A 23 6.13 -13.74 -3.06
C ASP A 23 4.61 -13.83 -2.92
N ASN A 24 4.03 -12.82 -2.29
CA ASN A 24 2.61 -12.52 -2.34
C ASN A 24 2.43 -10.99 -2.28
N TYR A 25 1.24 -10.52 -2.65
CA TYR A 25 0.98 -9.08 -2.72
C TYR A 25 0.22 -8.54 -1.49
N LYS A 26 0.38 -9.17 -0.32
CA LYS A 26 -0.08 -8.59 0.94
C LYS A 26 0.81 -7.40 1.30
N LEU A 27 0.23 -6.41 1.98
CA LEU A 27 0.95 -5.21 2.41
C LEU A 27 2.20 -5.55 3.24
N GLU A 28 2.11 -6.54 4.13
CA GLU A 28 3.24 -6.99 4.94
C GLU A 28 4.43 -7.45 4.09
N THR A 29 4.18 -8.28 3.08
CA THR A 29 5.23 -8.78 2.18
C THR A 29 5.86 -7.65 1.37
N ALA A 30 5.05 -6.68 0.92
CA ALA A 30 5.57 -5.50 0.24
C ALA A 30 6.41 -4.63 1.19
N ALA A 31 5.95 -4.38 2.41
CA ALA A 31 6.65 -3.59 3.42
C ALA A 31 8.02 -4.21 3.74
N GLN A 32 8.06 -5.51 4.03
CA GLN A 32 9.32 -6.22 4.29
C GLN A 32 10.27 -6.14 3.09
N LYS A 33 9.76 -6.28 1.86
CA LYS A 33 10.59 -6.24 0.65
C LYS A 33 11.18 -4.86 0.37
N PHE A 34 10.39 -3.80 0.51
CA PHE A 34 10.79 -2.44 0.09
C PHE A 34 11.38 -1.59 1.22
N LEU A 35 10.96 -1.84 2.47
CA LEU A 35 11.31 -1.03 3.62
C LEU A 35 12.22 -1.77 4.62
N SER A 36 12.38 -3.09 4.48
CA SER A 36 12.99 -3.96 5.50
C SER A 36 12.35 -3.79 6.87
N SER A 37 11.08 -3.36 6.89
CA SER A 37 10.25 -3.12 8.06
C SER A 37 8.84 -3.61 7.75
N GLY A 38 8.06 -3.94 8.77
CA GLY A 38 6.72 -4.48 8.60
C GLY A 38 5.76 -3.95 9.63
N LYS A 39 4.54 -4.48 9.63
CA LYS A 39 3.57 -4.21 10.68
C LYS A 39 4.08 -4.80 11.98
N LEU A 40 4.26 -3.96 12.99
CA LEU A 40 4.42 -4.41 14.38
C LEU A 40 3.18 -5.18 14.90
N ILE A 41 2.04 -5.01 14.23
CA ILE A 41 0.73 -5.50 14.65
C ILE A 41 0.12 -6.29 13.48
N ASN A 42 0.20 -7.62 13.52
CA ASN A 42 -0.51 -8.49 12.59
C ASN A 42 -1.87 -8.85 13.21
N LEU A 43 -2.95 -8.25 12.73
CA LEU A 43 -4.32 -8.59 13.12
C LEU A 43 -4.93 -9.46 12.04
N GLY A 44 -5.36 -10.67 12.41
CA GLY A 44 -6.19 -11.48 11.52
C GLY A 44 -7.54 -10.82 11.29
N ILE A 45 -8.20 -11.17 10.17
CA ILE A 45 -9.54 -10.63 9.85
C ILE A 45 -10.54 -10.96 10.97
N GLU A 46 -10.45 -12.16 11.55
CA GLU A 46 -11.30 -12.63 12.66
C GLU A 46 -11.08 -11.86 13.98
N ASP A 47 -10.02 -11.05 14.07
CA ASP A 47 -9.71 -10.24 15.24
C ASP A 47 -10.19 -8.79 15.10
N ILE A 48 -10.53 -8.32 13.90
CA ILE A 48 -10.90 -6.92 13.66
C ILE A 48 -12.17 -6.55 14.43
N ASP A 49 -13.23 -7.36 14.31
CA ASP A 49 -14.50 -7.09 14.99
C ASP A 49 -14.34 -7.11 16.51
N LYS A 50 -13.58 -8.08 17.03
CA LYS A 50 -13.28 -8.18 18.47
C LYS A 50 -12.48 -6.98 18.96
N ILE A 51 -11.54 -6.47 18.17
CA ILE A 51 -10.74 -5.30 18.52
C ILE A 51 -11.57 -4.04 18.41
N TRP A 52 -12.47 -3.94 17.44
CA TRP A 52 -13.40 -2.83 17.37
C TRP A 52 -14.26 -2.73 18.64
N GLU A 53 -14.82 -3.86 19.09
CA GLU A 53 -15.63 -3.90 20.30
C GLU A 53 -14.83 -3.61 21.58
N LYS A 54 -13.59 -4.14 21.68
CA LYS A 54 -12.81 -4.10 22.92
C LYS A 54 -11.83 -2.94 23.02
N ASN A 55 -11.26 -2.50 21.90
CA ASN A 55 -10.20 -1.50 21.84
C ASN A 55 -10.12 -0.83 20.44
N PRO A 56 -11.06 0.06 20.11
CA PRO A 56 -11.10 0.74 18.82
C PRO A 56 -9.85 1.61 18.56
N GLU A 57 -9.23 2.17 19.60
CA GLU A 57 -7.98 2.94 19.45
C GLU A 57 -6.84 2.11 18.87
N ARG A 58 -6.76 0.82 19.24
CA ARG A 58 -5.79 -0.11 18.66
C ARG A 58 -6.05 -0.31 17.17
N LEU A 59 -7.31 -0.38 16.75
CA LEU A 59 -7.67 -0.50 15.33
C LEU A 59 -7.32 0.79 14.55
N VAL A 60 -7.53 1.96 15.14
CA VAL A 60 -7.13 3.24 14.53
C VAL A 60 -5.62 3.29 14.31
N LYS A 61 -4.82 2.93 15.32
CA LYS A 61 -3.34 2.89 15.19
C LYS A 61 -2.89 1.91 14.09
N TYR A 62 -3.55 0.76 13.98
CA TYR A 62 -3.31 -0.21 12.92
C TYR A 62 -3.60 0.38 11.53
N ASN A 63 -4.77 1.01 11.34
CA ASN A 63 -5.17 1.60 10.05
C ASN A 63 -4.28 2.78 9.61
N ILE A 64 -3.86 3.61 10.56
CA ILE A 64 -2.88 4.68 10.28
C ILE A 64 -1.58 4.06 9.80
N LYS A 65 -1.06 3.05 10.51
CA LYS A 65 0.21 2.43 10.12
C LYS A 65 0.13 1.77 8.74
N ASP A 66 -0.99 1.15 8.39
CA ASP A 66 -1.21 0.61 7.04
C ASP A 66 -1.12 1.69 5.96
N SER A 67 -1.72 2.85 6.21
CA SER A 67 -1.70 3.98 5.27
C SER A 67 -0.30 4.56 5.11
N GLU A 68 0.45 4.69 6.22
CA GLU A 68 1.86 5.12 6.21
C GLU A 68 2.73 4.15 5.41
N LEU A 69 2.59 2.84 5.64
CA LEU A 69 3.37 1.83 4.93
C LEU A 69 3.12 1.90 3.42
N VAL A 70 1.87 2.09 2.98
CA VAL A 70 1.55 2.25 1.56
C VAL A 70 2.29 3.46 0.97
N LEU A 71 2.26 4.60 1.64
CA LEU A 71 2.95 5.80 1.18
C LEU A 71 4.47 5.57 1.09
N GLU A 72 5.08 5.04 2.16
CA GLU A 72 6.52 4.73 2.21
C GLU A 72 6.94 3.75 1.09
N ILE A 73 6.14 2.71 0.83
CA ILE A 73 6.39 1.75 -0.25
C ILE A 73 6.35 2.44 -1.61
N LEU A 74 5.35 3.29 -1.88
CA LEU A 74 5.24 4.01 -3.15
C LEU A 74 6.43 4.96 -3.38
N GLU A 75 6.87 5.65 -2.32
CA GLU A 75 8.03 6.54 -2.37
C GLU A 75 9.34 5.79 -2.60
N LYS A 76 9.56 4.67 -1.89
CA LYS A 76 10.78 3.86 -2.01
C LYS A 76 10.85 3.08 -3.31
N SER A 77 9.71 2.58 -3.80
CA SER A 77 9.64 1.86 -5.07
C SER A 77 9.77 2.77 -6.30
N LYS A 78 9.60 4.10 -6.13
CA LYS A 78 9.60 5.09 -7.22
C LYS A 78 8.59 4.77 -8.32
N ILE A 79 7.55 4.01 -8.00
CA ILE A 79 6.59 3.51 -8.99
C ILE A 79 5.70 4.62 -9.55
N ILE A 80 5.43 5.65 -8.75
CA ILE A 80 4.67 6.83 -9.20
C ILE A 80 5.49 7.61 -10.23
N ASP A 81 6.78 7.87 -9.95
CA ASP A 81 7.68 8.54 -10.88
C ASP A 81 7.77 7.77 -12.21
N LEU A 82 7.93 6.44 -12.14
CA LEU A 82 7.92 5.57 -13.32
C LEU A 82 6.60 5.66 -14.10
N THR A 83 5.47 5.72 -13.40
CA THR A 83 4.13 5.83 -14.01
C THR A 83 3.97 7.16 -14.73
N ILE A 84 4.41 8.26 -14.13
CA ILE A 84 4.41 9.60 -14.75
C ILE A 84 5.31 9.60 -15.99
N GLN A 85 6.53 9.07 -15.90
CA GLN A 85 7.46 9.02 -17.02
C GLN A 85 6.90 8.20 -18.19
N ARG A 86 6.29 7.04 -17.91
CA ARG A 86 5.62 6.24 -18.93
C ARG A 86 4.50 7.03 -19.60
N SER A 87 3.71 7.75 -18.82
CA SER A 87 2.61 8.56 -19.34
C SER A 87 3.09 9.64 -20.31
N LEU A 88 4.15 10.36 -19.94
CA LEU A 88 4.75 11.37 -20.80
C LEU A 88 5.33 10.78 -22.09
N LEU A 89 5.87 9.56 -22.05
CA LEU A 89 6.47 8.90 -23.21
C LEU A 89 5.45 8.26 -24.15
N THR A 90 4.37 7.69 -23.62
CA THR A 90 3.38 6.95 -24.42
C THR A 90 2.11 7.76 -24.71
N GLY A 91 1.93 8.90 -24.05
CA GLY A 91 0.71 9.71 -24.13
C GLY A 91 -0.52 9.06 -23.48
N LEU A 92 -0.31 8.07 -22.60
CA LEU A 92 -1.35 7.30 -21.91
C LEU A 92 -1.33 7.52 -20.40
#